data_AF-A0A319C532-F1
#
_entry.id   AF-A0A319C532-F1
#
_cell.length_a   1.000
_cell.length_b   1.000
_cell.length_c   1.000
_cell.angle_alpha   90.00
_cell.angle_beta   90.00
_cell.angle_gamma   90.00
#
_symmetry.space_group_name_H-M   'P 1'
#
loop_
_entity.id
_entity.type
_entity.pdbx_description
1 polymer ?
#
loop_
_entity_poly.entity_id
_entity_poly.type
_entity_poly.pdbx_seq_one_letter_code
_entity_poly.pdbx_strand_id
1 'polypeptide(L)'
;MSSTVCHGMHNGIIQNIQADLACGVTNTTHPHVTCCVNGDYCLSNSICVNTRPTDNEDYYYAADCTDETLMDPACGTRCGGRNNARITYTDAGLWACCENSAGTVNCSNPSDEMWAGPAPSKLATIQYLPSTASGTPTYAVATATSTVTSATSTAGASAQSHTGSSSSLGAGAAAGIGVGTAAGVIAVAAVVAFLCLRRRRSASPDGVHGYNGLHNEGWTPQPTEMQARPIYELAREGPHIELEAQQPKSV
;
A
#
# COMPACT_ATOMS: atom_id res chain seq x y z
N MET A 1 7.82 18.80 -13.27
CA MET A 1 7.96 17.74 -12.25
C MET A 1 6.62 17.04 -12.23
N SER A 2 6.53 15.79 -12.69
CA SER A 2 5.28 15.04 -12.58
C SER A 2 5.01 14.89 -11.08
N SER A 3 3.91 15.47 -10.59
CA SER A 3 3.50 15.26 -9.20
C SER A 3 3.12 13.80 -9.08
N THR A 4 3.97 12.98 -8.45
CA THR A 4 3.65 11.57 -8.24
C THR A 4 2.50 11.51 -7.23
N VAL A 5 1.35 10.99 -7.65
CA VAL A 5 0.16 10.88 -6.80
C VAL A 5 0.38 9.74 -5.82
N CYS A 6 0.03 9.96 -4.55
CA CYS A 6 0.05 8.94 -3.52
C CYS A 6 -1.33 8.33 -3.35
N HIS A 7 -1.35 7.02 -3.14
CA HIS A 7 -2.53 6.18 -2.99
C HIS A 7 -2.43 5.40 -1.69
N GLY A 8 -3.53 5.38 -0.95
CA GLY A 8 -3.67 4.64 0.30
C GLY A 8 -4.94 3.81 0.27
N MET A 9 -4.94 2.66 0.96
CA MET A 9 -6.15 1.84 1.10
C MET A 9 -6.86 2.23 2.39
N HIS A 10 -8.14 2.56 2.31
CA HIS A 10 -9.01 2.89 3.44
C HIS A 10 -10.28 2.05 3.36
N ASN A 11 -10.48 1.17 4.34
CA ASN A 11 -11.63 0.25 4.40
C ASN A 11 -11.82 -0.58 3.10
N GLY A 12 -10.72 -1.03 2.50
CA GLY A 12 -10.73 -1.81 1.27
C GLY A 12 -10.95 -1.01 -0.02
N ILE A 13 -10.94 0.31 0.05
CA ILE A 13 -11.02 1.20 -1.11
C ILE A 13 -9.70 1.94 -1.26
N ILE A 14 -9.12 1.92 -2.46
CA ILE A 14 -7.92 2.72 -2.78
C ILE A 14 -8.35 4.16 -3.09
N GLN A 15 -7.68 5.12 -2.47
CA GLN A 15 -7.99 6.55 -2.59
C GLN A 15 -6.72 7.36 -2.81
N ASN A 16 -6.86 8.53 -3.44
CA ASN A 16 -5.76 9.46 -3.61
C ASN A 16 -5.55 10.25 -2.31
N ILE A 17 -4.34 10.21 -1.77
CA ILE A 17 -4.00 10.82 -0.48
C ILE A 17 -3.21 12.10 -0.72
N GLN A 18 -3.88 13.25 -0.63
CA GLN A 18 -3.27 14.56 -0.89
C GLN A 18 -2.35 15.05 0.24
N ALA A 19 -2.48 14.47 1.43
CA ALA A 19 -1.62 14.78 2.57
C ALA A 19 -0.22 14.14 2.43
N ASP A 20 -0.08 13.17 1.53
CA ASP A 20 1.10 12.34 1.40
C ASP A 20 2.01 12.80 0.27
N LEU A 21 3.31 12.62 0.47
CA LEU A 21 4.35 12.90 -0.51
C LEU A 21 5.19 11.64 -0.73
N ALA A 22 5.62 11.48 -1.99
CA ALA A 22 6.45 10.37 -2.41
C ALA A 22 7.81 10.37 -1.68
N CYS A 23 8.19 9.22 -1.14
CA CYS A 23 9.48 8.95 -0.53
C CYS A 23 10.52 8.68 -1.62
N GLY A 24 11.10 9.76 -2.12
CA GLY A 24 12.13 9.74 -3.16
C GLY A 24 11.60 9.92 -4.57
N VAL A 25 12.43 9.56 -5.54
CA VAL A 25 12.18 9.81 -6.96
C VAL A 25 11.92 8.49 -7.68
N THR A 26 10.89 8.47 -8.52
CA THR A 26 10.58 7.33 -9.38
C THR A 26 11.47 7.34 -10.63
N ASN A 27 11.75 6.16 -11.17
CA ASN A 27 12.46 5.98 -12.43
C ASN A 27 11.96 4.69 -13.11
N THR A 28 12.41 4.39 -14.32
CA THR A 28 12.02 3.21 -15.09
C THR A 28 12.27 1.88 -14.37
N THR A 29 13.29 1.81 -13.50
CA THR A 29 13.59 0.61 -12.70
C THR A 29 12.85 0.57 -11.37
N HIS A 30 12.45 1.72 -10.83
CA HIS A 30 11.67 1.85 -9.60
C HIS A 30 10.51 2.83 -9.87
N PRO A 31 9.49 2.37 -10.61
CA PRO A 31 8.41 3.24 -11.07
C PRO A 31 7.50 3.69 -9.94
N HIS A 32 7.48 2.95 -8.84
CA HIS A 32 6.71 3.25 -7.64
C HIS A 32 7.61 3.36 -6.42
N VAL A 33 7.24 4.27 -5.52
CA VAL A 33 7.88 4.49 -4.23
C VAL A 33 6.81 4.61 -3.16
N THR A 34 7.22 4.42 -1.91
CA THR A 34 6.35 4.59 -0.75
C THR A 34 5.96 6.06 -0.60
N CYS A 35 4.86 6.33 0.09
CA CYS A 35 4.39 7.66 0.42
C CYS A 35 4.21 7.80 1.93
N CYS A 36 4.55 8.99 2.44
CA CYS A 36 4.31 9.34 3.83
C CYS A 36 3.67 10.72 3.91
N VAL A 37 2.88 10.95 4.96
CA VAL A 37 2.34 12.25 5.34
C VAL A 37 3.42 13.36 5.31
N ASN A 38 3.03 14.54 4.78
CA ASN A 38 3.87 15.73 4.71
C ASN A 38 4.45 16.15 6.08
N GLY A 39 5.76 16.32 6.22
CA GLY A 39 6.39 16.64 7.51
C GLY A 39 6.82 15.44 8.35
N ASP A 40 6.69 14.22 7.81
CA ASP A 40 7.16 12.99 8.45
C ASP A 40 8.43 12.47 7.77
N TYR A 41 9.04 11.45 8.36
CA TYR A 41 10.21 10.79 7.80
C TYR A 41 9.83 9.49 7.10
N CYS A 42 10.31 9.36 5.86
CA CYS A 42 10.32 8.11 5.13
C CYS A 42 11.45 7.22 5.66
N LEU A 43 11.11 6.01 6.08
CA LEU A 43 12.08 4.99 6.50
C LEU A 43 12.09 3.82 5.50
N SER A 44 13.14 3.00 5.58
CA SER A 44 13.20 1.72 4.87
C SER A 44 12.05 0.80 5.25
N ASN A 45 11.77 -0.21 4.42
CA ASN A 45 10.77 -1.25 4.66
C ASN A 45 9.30 -0.77 4.61
N SER A 46 9.03 0.32 3.86
CA SER A 46 7.68 0.90 3.69
C SER A 46 7.07 1.34 5.01
N ILE A 47 7.89 1.96 5.85
CA ILE A 47 7.52 2.49 7.15
C ILE A 47 7.74 3.99 7.15
N CYS A 48 6.80 4.71 7.71
CA CYS A 48 6.91 6.12 8.00
C CYS A 48 7.04 6.33 9.51
N VAL A 49 7.67 7.41 9.92
CA VAL A 49 7.67 7.84 11.33
C VAL A 49 7.29 9.31 11.43
N ASN A 50 6.30 9.56 12.27
CA ASN A 50 5.97 10.89 12.74
C ASN A 50 6.81 11.18 13.98
N THR A 51 7.53 12.28 13.97
CA THR A 51 8.31 12.76 15.12
C THR A 51 7.97 14.22 15.44
N ARG A 52 6.75 14.65 15.11
CA ARG A 52 6.39 16.05 15.26
C ARG A 52 6.18 16.35 16.74
N PRO A 53 6.72 17.46 17.26
CA PRO A 53 6.60 17.80 18.67
C PRO A 53 5.16 18.17 19.10
N THR A 54 4.27 18.40 18.13
CA THR A 54 2.84 18.62 18.37
C THR A 54 2.10 17.35 18.75
N ASP A 55 2.66 16.19 18.38
CA ASP A 55 2.11 14.90 18.71
C ASP A 55 2.68 14.46 20.06
N ASN A 56 1.83 13.85 20.90
CA ASN A 56 2.20 13.47 22.26
C ASN A 56 3.34 12.42 22.31
N GLU A 57 3.60 11.73 21.20
CA GLU A 57 4.63 10.70 21.07
C GLU A 57 4.97 10.47 19.59
N ASP A 58 6.21 10.08 19.33
CA ASP A 58 6.63 9.55 18.03
C ASP A 58 5.88 8.24 17.73
N TYR A 59 5.49 8.03 16.48
CA TYR A 59 4.84 6.79 16.10
C TYR A 59 5.15 6.35 14.68
N TYR A 60 5.11 5.04 14.48
CA TYR A 60 5.29 4.41 13.18
C TYR A 60 3.95 4.10 12.54
N TYR A 61 3.90 4.19 11.22
CA TYR A 61 2.76 3.77 10.42
C TYR A 61 3.23 3.15 9.11
N ALA A 62 2.39 2.28 8.54
CA ALA A 62 2.64 1.70 7.24
C ALA A 62 2.52 2.79 6.17
N ALA A 63 3.48 2.82 5.25
CA ALA A 63 3.50 3.80 4.19
C ALA A 63 2.42 3.51 3.13
N ASP A 64 1.90 4.60 2.55
CA ASP A 64 1.10 4.57 1.33
C ASP A 64 2.02 4.33 0.12
N CYS A 65 1.48 4.38 -1.11
CA CYS A 65 2.30 4.18 -2.29
C CYS A 65 1.88 4.99 -3.51
N THR A 66 2.84 5.20 -4.41
CA THR A 66 2.58 5.82 -5.72
C THR A 66 2.07 4.84 -6.78
N ASP A 67 1.82 3.59 -6.42
CA ASP A 67 1.15 2.61 -7.27
C ASP A 67 -0.36 2.70 -7.05
N GLU A 68 -1.11 2.99 -8.11
CA GLU A 68 -2.57 3.05 -8.08
C GLU A 68 -3.22 1.72 -7.66
N THR A 69 -2.52 0.59 -7.84
CA THR A 69 -3.04 -0.74 -7.50
C THR A 69 -2.59 -1.22 -6.12
N LEU A 70 -1.58 -0.58 -5.52
CA LEU A 70 -0.94 -1.00 -4.27
C LEU A 70 -0.44 -2.45 -4.27
N MET A 71 -0.01 -2.95 -5.44
CA MET A 71 0.47 -4.32 -5.66
C MET A 71 1.97 -4.37 -5.93
N ASP A 72 2.60 -3.24 -6.26
CA ASP A 72 4.05 -3.20 -6.46
C ASP A 72 4.77 -3.63 -5.17
N PRO A 73 5.80 -4.50 -5.24
CA PRO A 73 6.54 -4.94 -4.06
C PRO A 73 7.21 -3.82 -3.23
N ALA A 74 7.46 -2.65 -3.83
CA ALA A 74 7.91 -1.47 -3.10
C ALA A 74 6.80 -0.89 -2.20
N CYS A 75 5.54 -1.16 -2.55
CA CYS A 75 4.33 -0.78 -1.82
C CYS A 75 3.95 -1.88 -0.82
N GLY A 76 4.45 -1.77 0.40
CA GLY A 76 4.05 -2.67 1.49
C GLY A 76 2.67 -2.32 2.03
N THR A 77 1.59 -2.72 1.34
CA THR A 77 0.22 -2.51 1.87
C THR A 77 0.02 -3.39 3.11
N ARG A 78 0.10 -2.77 4.29
CA ARG A 78 -0.08 -3.42 5.59
C ARG A 78 -1.32 -2.87 6.28
N CYS A 79 -1.77 -3.57 7.32
CA CYS A 79 -2.88 -3.17 8.16
C CYS A 79 -4.22 -3.17 7.46
N GLY A 80 -4.37 -3.95 6.39
CA GLY A 80 -5.62 -4.08 5.64
C GLY A 80 -6.20 -2.75 5.16
N GLY A 81 -5.39 -1.69 5.04
CA GLY A 81 -5.88 -0.35 4.70
C GLY A 81 -6.78 0.25 5.78
N ARG A 82 -6.40 0.14 7.05
CA ARG A 82 -7.04 0.86 8.15
C ARG A 82 -6.63 2.34 8.11
N ASN A 83 -7.46 3.19 8.72
CA ASN A 83 -7.35 4.65 8.54
C ASN A 83 -6.09 5.27 9.10
N ASN A 84 -5.60 4.78 10.25
CA ASN A 84 -4.39 5.31 10.85
C ASN A 84 -3.15 4.53 10.42
N ALA A 85 -3.34 3.28 9.99
CA ALA A 85 -2.29 2.35 9.58
C ALA A 85 -1.12 2.30 10.57
N ARG A 86 -1.37 2.57 11.87
CA ARG A 86 -0.33 2.62 12.89
C ARG A 86 0.20 1.22 13.15
N ILE A 87 1.51 1.16 13.32
CA ILE A 87 2.24 -0.08 13.51
C ILE A 87 3.12 0.01 14.74
N THR A 88 3.39 -1.14 15.34
CA THR A 88 4.30 -1.27 16.48
C THR A 88 5.23 -2.45 16.26
N TYR A 89 6.43 -2.38 16.84
CA TYR A 89 7.36 -3.49 16.86
C TYR A 89 7.15 -4.30 18.13
N THR A 90 6.79 -5.57 17.96
CA THR A 90 6.44 -6.48 19.04
C THR A 90 7.68 -7.09 19.69
N ASP A 91 7.55 -7.58 20.91
CA ASP A 91 8.61 -8.33 21.60
C ASP A 91 9.00 -9.64 20.87
N ALA A 92 8.13 -10.13 19.99
CA ALA A 92 8.39 -11.27 19.13
C ALA A 92 9.33 -10.94 17.94
N GLY A 93 9.76 -9.68 17.81
CA GLY A 93 10.63 -9.22 16.72
C GLY A 93 9.90 -9.03 15.38
N LEU A 94 8.58 -8.83 15.43
CA LEU A 94 7.72 -8.62 14.26
C LEU A 94 7.06 -7.24 14.33
N TRP A 95 6.83 -6.64 13.18
CA TRP A 95 5.91 -5.50 13.06
C TRP A 95 4.48 -5.99 13.10
N ALA A 96 3.60 -5.22 13.74
CA ALA A 96 2.19 -5.53 13.84
C ALA A 96 1.36 -4.26 13.72
N CYS A 97 0.15 -4.37 13.18
CA CYS A 97 -0.78 -3.25 13.16
C CYS A 97 -1.36 -3.03 14.56
N CYS A 98 -1.52 -1.78 14.98
CA CYS A 98 -2.06 -1.45 16.30
C CYS A 98 -3.27 -0.52 16.24
N GLU A 99 -4.16 -0.79 15.30
CA GLU A 99 -5.46 -0.14 15.16
C GLU A 99 -6.53 -1.23 15.18
N ASN A 100 -7.68 -1.02 15.82
CA ASN A 100 -8.81 -1.95 15.76
C ASN A 100 -9.71 -1.70 14.54
N SER A 101 -10.73 -2.53 14.31
CA SER A 101 -11.64 -2.38 13.15
C SER A 101 -12.50 -1.10 13.20
N ALA A 102 -12.59 -0.44 14.37
CA ALA A 102 -13.29 0.84 14.54
C ALA A 102 -12.36 2.05 14.32
N GLY A 103 -11.08 1.81 14.00
CA GLY A 103 -10.08 2.85 13.78
C GLY A 103 -9.44 3.42 15.05
N THR A 104 -9.65 2.78 16.20
CA THR A 104 -9.00 3.18 17.45
C THR A 104 -7.61 2.57 17.54
N VAL A 105 -6.61 3.40 17.80
CA VAL A 105 -5.22 2.99 18.00
C VAL A 105 -5.03 2.43 19.41
N ASN A 106 -4.45 1.24 19.52
CA ASN A 106 -3.99 0.64 20.77
C ASN A 106 -2.76 -0.24 20.52
N CYS A 107 -1.57 0.33 20.70
CA CYS A 107 -0.30 -0.37 20.46
C CYS A 107 0.19 -1.21 21.65
N SER A 108 -0.51 -1.20 22.78
CA SER A 108 -0.30 -2.15 23.89
C SER A 108 -0.95 -3.51 23.62
N ASN A 109 -1.91 -3.57 22.68
CA ASN A 109 -2.55 -4.81 22.24
C ASN A 109 -2.66 -4.82 20.70
N PRO A 110 -1.54 -5.07 20.00
CA PRO A 110 -1.52 -5.09 18.54
C PRO A 110 -2.38 -6.23 17.98
N SER A 111 -2.71 -6.15 16.69
CA SER A 111 -3.46 -7.17 15.98
C SER A 111 -2.60 -8.39 15.65
N ASP A 112 -3.26 -9.47 15.22
CA ASP A 112 -2.60 -10.67 14.71
C ASP A 112 -2.01 -10.50 13.30
N GLU A 113 -2.24 -9.34 12.65
CA GLU A 113 -1.63 -9.02 11.37
C GLU A 113 -0.19 -8.57 11.58
N MET A 114 0.74 -9.51 11.46
CA MET A 114 2.16 -9.31 11.74
C MET A 114 3.04 -9.65 10.54
N TRP A 115 4.19 -8.99 10.42
CA TRP A 115 5.20 -9.26 9.39
C TRP A 115 6.63 -9.08 9.89
N ALA A 116 7.55 -9.77 9.23
CA ALA A 116 8.97 -9.64 9.49
C ALA A 116 9.51 -8.32 8.93
N GLY A 117 10.42 -7.69 9.68
CA GLY A 117 11.13 -6.50 9.26
C GLY A 117 12.24 -6.14 10.26
N PRO A 118 13.12 -5.20 9.92
CA PRO A 118 14.14 -4.72 10.86
C PRO A 118 13.47 -4.07 12.07
N ALA A 119 14.10 -4.20 13.24
CA ALA A 119 13.71 -3.43 14.42
C ALA A 119 13.82 -1.92 14.14
N PRO A 120 13.09 -1.05 14.86
CA PRO A 120 13.08 0.40 14.63
C PRO A 120 14.48 1.03 14.56
N SER A 121 15.39 0.62 15.44
CA SER A 121 16.78 1.11 15.49
C SER A 121 17.66 0.68 14.30
N LYS A 122 17.15 -0.19 13.43
CA LYS A 122 17.81 -0.69 12.22
C LYS A 122 17.14 -0.20 10.94
N LEU A 123 16.05 0.57 11.04
CA LEU A 123 15.45 1.21 9.88
C LEU A 123 16.38 2.33 9.40
N ALA A 124 16.64 2.34 8.09
CA ALA A 124 17.35 3.45 7.47
C ALA A 124 16.38 4.61 7.23
N THR A 125 16.74 5.82 7.66
CA THR A 125 16.03 7.03 7.23
C THR A 125 16.36 7.28 5.76
N ILE A 126 15.35 7.43 4.93
CA ILE A 126 15.49 7.71 3.49
C ILE A 126 15.45 9.22 3.27
N GLN A 127 14.43 9.87 3.82
CA GLN A 127 14.12 11.26 3.52
C GLN A 127 13.22 11.85 4.61
N TYR A 128 13.41 13.12 4.89
CA TYR A 128 12.42 13.97 5.54
C TYR A 128 11.57 14.67 4.49
N LEU A 129 10.24 14.58 4.66
CA LEU A 129 9.29 15.24 3.78
C LEU A 129 8.99 16.65 4.29
N PRO A 130 8.87 17.64 3.40
CA PRO A 130 8.47 18.97 3.80
C PRO A 130 7.05 18.95 4.38
N SER A 131 6.77 19.84 5.32
CA SER A 131 5.44 20.00 5.91
C SER A 131 4.39 20.54 4.93
N THR A 132 4.82 21.00 3.76
CA THR A 132 3.95 21.45 2.67
C THR A 132 4.32 20.74 1.38
N ALA A 133 3.33 20.46 0.53
CA ALA A 133 3.53 19.72 -0.73
C ALA A 133 4.48 20.41 -1.72
N SER A 134 4.72 21.71 -1.57
CA SER A 134 5.63 22.50 -2.40
C SER A 134 7.04 22.65 -1.82
N GLY A 135 7.28 22.15 -0.61
CA GLY A 135 8.59 22.28 0.02
C GLY A 135 9.66 21.41 -0.64
N THR A 136 10.93 21.69 -0.33
CA THR A 136 12.05 20.87 -0.80
C THR A 136 12.31 19.74 0.19
N PRO A 137 12.26 18.47 -0.22
CA PRO A 137 12.49 17.39 0.70
C PRO A 137 13.99 17.21 0.96
N THR A 138 14.33 16.72 2.16
CA THR A 138 15.72 16.54 2.58
C THR A 138 16.06 15.06 2.62
N TYR A 139 16.99 14.63 1.78
CA TYR A 139 17.44 13.24 1.75
C TYR A 139 18.43 12.96 2.87
N ALA A 140 18.35 11.77 3.47
CA ALA A 140 19.40 11.32 4.36
C ALA A 140 20.68 11.11 3.55
N VAL A 141 21.77 11.76 3.96
CA VAL A 141 23.08 11.50 3.37
C VAL A 141 23.60 10.20 3.97
N ALA A 142 23.90 9.21 3.14
CA ALA A 142 24.55 7.98 3.57
C ALA A 142 25.87 8.34 4.26
N THR A 143 25.91 8.26 5.58
CA THR A 143 27.16 8.44 6.33
C THR A 143 27.93 7.14 6.20
N ALA A 144 28.93 7.10 5.33
CA ALA A 144 29.84 5.96 5.24
C ALA A 144 30.58 5.83 6.57
N THR A 145 30.08 4.95 7.45
CA THR A 145 30.81 4.58 8.65
C THR A 145 31.94 3.66 8.19
N SER A 146 33.10 4.23 7.89
CA SER A 146 34.31 3.46 7.68
C SER A 146 34.66 2.78 9.00
N THR A 147 34.34 1.50 9.12
CA THR A 147 34.99 0.63 10.10
C THR A 147 36.46 0.54 9.72
N VAL A 148 37.28 1.40 10.32
CA VAL A 148 38.73 1.34 10.19
C VAL A 148 39.19 0.14 11.02
N THR A 149 39.29 -1.02 10.38
CA THR A 149 40.09 -2.12 10.93
C THR A 149 41.55 -1.67 10.87
N SER A 150 42.09 -1.21 11.99
CA SER A 150 43.50 -0.85 12.12
C SER A 150 44.39 -2.08 11.90
N ALA A 151 44.91 -2.23 10.68
CA ALA A 151 46.10 -3.04 10.42
C ALA A 151 47.29 -2.08 10.32
N THR A 152 48.02 -1.95 11.44
CA THR A 152 49.31 -1.25 11.50
C THR A 152 50.36 -2.07 10.77
N SER A 153 50.98 -1.53 9.71
CA SER A 153 52.44 -1.33 9.62
C SER A 153 52.94 -0.90 8.23
N THR A 154 53.65 0.24 8.25
CA THR A 154 54.84 0.64 7.47
C THR A 154 54.79 0.87 5.94
N ALA A 155 54.65 2.16 5.61
CA ALA A 155 55.45 3.01 4.71
C ALA A 155 55.99 2.48 3.37
N GLY A 156 55.57 3.16 2.29
CA GLY A 156 56.25 3.20 0.99
C GLY A 156 55.53 4.15 0.03
N ALA A 157 56.05 5.35 -0.16
CA ALA A 157 55.48 6.38 -1.03
C ALA A 157 55.69 6.06 -2.51
N SER A 158 54.63 6.17 -3.31
CA SER A 158 54.68 6.40 -4.77
C SER A 158 53.39 7.06 -5.24
N ALA A 159 53.51 8.24 -5.86
CA ALA A 159 52.43 8.90 -6.57
C ALA A 159 52.07 8.10 -7.83
N GLN A 160 50.78 7.83 -8.05
CA GLN A 160 50.29 7.38 -9.36
C GLN A 160 48.84 7.81 -9.57
N SER A 161 48.65 8.76 -10.48
CA SER A 161 47.37 9.08 -11.10
C SER A 161 46.90 7.88 -11.91
N HIS A 162 45.69 7.37 -11.67
CA HIS A 162 44.95 6.53 -12.63
C HIS A 162 43.45 6.77 -12.57
N THR A 163 42.92 6.97 -13.77
CA THR A 163 41.53 7.05 -14.19
C THR A 163 40.74 5.76 -13.91
N GLY A 164 39.49 5.94 -13.47
CA GLY A 164 38.31 5.11 -13.78
C GLY A 164 38.33 3.62 -13.43
N SER A 165 37.40 3.19 -12.56
CA SER A 165 36.74 1.87 -12.65
C SER A 165 35.49 1.83 -11.75
N SER A 166 34.33 1.75 -12.37
CA SER A 166 33.07 1.33 -11.77
C SER A 166 33.16 -0.12 -11.30
N SER A 167 32.93 -0.37 -10.02
CA SER A 167 32.82 -1.71 -9.47
C SER A 167 31.48 -2.34 -9.89
N SER A 168 31.53 -3.19 -10.92
CA SER A 168 30.49 -4.17 -11.19
C SER A 168 30.48 -5.22 -10.07
N LEU A 169 29.32 -5.38 -9.43
CA LEU A 169 29.08 -6.46 -8.47
C LEU A 169 29.00 -7.78 -9.24
N GLY A 170 29.76 -8.76 -8.77
CA GLY A 170 30.05 -10.01 -9.48
C GLY A 170 28.83 -10.88 -9.75
N ALA A 171 28.84 -11.51 -10.93
CA ALA A 171 27.86 -12.46 -11.46
C ALA A 171 27.70 -13.77 -10.64
N GLY A 172 28.24 -13.85 -9.42
CA GLY A 172 28.23 -15.04 -8.57
C GLY A 172 27.02 -15.18 -7.64
N ALA A 173 26.19 -14.14 -7.46
CA ALA A 173 25.03 -14.19 -6.55
C ALA A 173 23.68 -14.47 -7.25
N ALA A 174 23.63 -14.51 -8.59
CA ALA A 174 22.40 -14.64 -9.38
C ALA A 174 22.06 -16.08 -9.81
N ALA A 175 22.70 -17.10 -9.23
CA ALA A 175 22.54 -18.50 -9.64
C ALA A 175 21.99 -19.39 -8.51
N GLY A 176 20.82 -19.05 -7.94
CA GLY A 176 20.25 -19.82 -6.82
C GLY A 176 18.72 -19.99 -6.78
N ILE A 177 17.92 -19.16 -7.48
CA ILE A 177 16.45 -19.25 -7.41
C ILE A 177 15.89 -19.33 -8.83
N GLY A 178 16.13 -20.44 -9.52
CA GLY A 178 15.70 -20.60 -10.92
C GLY A 178 15.10 -21.96 -11.28
N VAL A 179 15.15 -22.97 -10.40
CA VAL A 179 14.74 -24.33 -10.78
C VAL A 179 14.00 -25.01 -9.63
N GLY A 180 12.72 -24.69 -9.45
CA GLY A 180 11.87 -25.37 -8.45
C GLY A 180 10.37 -25.18 -8.63
N THR A 181 9.94 -24.23 -9.48
CA THR A 181 8.52 -23.85 -9.59
C THR A 181 7.71 -24.72 -10.55
N ALA A 182 8.34 -25.40 -11.51
CA ALA A 182 7.61 -26.23 -12.49
C ALA A 182 7.06 -27.53 -11.88
N ALA A 183 7.80 -28.18 -10.97
CA ALA A 183 7.35 -29.44 -10.36
C ALA A 183 6.32 -29.23 -9.23
N GLY A 184 6.40 -28.11 -8.50
CA GLY A 184 5.50 -27.82 -7.37
C GLY A 184 4.05 -27.57 -7.81
N VAL A 185 3.84 -26.80 -8.87
CA VAL A 185 2.48 -26.46 -9.34
C VAL A 185 1.74 -27.69 -9.85
N ILE A 186 2.44 -28.59 -10.57
CA ILE A 186 1.84 -29.83 -11.09
C ILE A 186 1.44 -30.77 -9.94
N ALA A 187 2.28 -30.90 -8.91
CA ALA A 187 1.98 -31.72 -7.74
C ALA A 187 0.76 -31.18 -6.96
N VAL A 188 0.69 -29.86 -6.73
CA VAL A 188 -0.43 -29.23 -6.02
C VAL A 188 -1.73 -29.37 -6.79
N ALA A 189 -1.71 -29.15 -8.12
CA ALA A 189 -2.90 -29.31 -8.96
C ALA A 189 -3.43 -30.76 -8.95
N ALA A 190 -2.55 -31.76 -8.99
CA ALA A 190 -2.93 -33.18 -8.93
C ALA A 190 -3.56 -33.55 -7.58
N VAL A 191 -3.02 -33.04 -6.47
CA VAL A 191 -3.56 -33.27 -5.11
C VAL A 191 -4.95 -32.65 -4.95
N VAL A 192 -5.13 -31.41 -5.41
CA VAL A 192 -6.44 -30.72 -5.34
C VAL A 192 -7.49 -31.43 -6.18
N ALA A 193 -7.14 -31.84 -7.41
CA ALA A 193 -8.05 -32.60 -8.27
C ALA A 193 -8.44 -33.95 -7.65
N PHE A 194 -7.49 -34.67 -7.06
CA PHE A 194 -7.74 -35.96 -6.41
C PHE A 194 -8.69 -35.84 -5.20
N LEU A 195 -8.53 -34.80 -4.37
CA LEU A 195 -9.40 -34.55 -3.22
C LEU A 195 -10.84 -34.18 -3.62
N CYS A 196 -11.00 -33.36 -4.68
CA CYS A 196 -12.31 -33.02 -5.22
C CYS A 196 -13.04 -34.24 -5.80
N LEU A 197 -12.33 -35.12 -6.50
CA LEU A 197 -12.90 -36.35 -7.04
C LEU A 197 -13.24 -37.38 -5.95
N ARG A 198 -12.46 -37.44 -4.87
CA ARG A 198 -12.75 -38.30 -3.71
C ARG A 198 -13.99 -37.83 -2.94
N ARG A 199 -14.21 -36.52 -2.81
CA ARG A 199 -15.44 -35.97 -2.19
C ARG A 199 -16.68 -36.18 -3.04
N ARG A 200 -16.56 -36.19 -4.38
CA ARG A 200 -17.70 -36.45 -5.28
C ARG A 200 -18.16 -37.91 -5.31
N ARG A 201 -17.34 -38.86 -4.83
CA ARG A 201 -17.71 -40.28 -4.77
C ARG A 201 -18.50 -40.67 -3.50
N SER A 202 -18.80 -39.72 -2.62
CA SER A 202 -19.65 -39.94 -1.43
C SER A 202 -21.09 -39.43 -1.59
N ALA A 203 -21.49 -39.01 -2.80
CA ALA A 203 -22.87 -38.67 -3.11
C ALA A 203 -23.41 -39.67 -4.15
N SER A 204 -24.05 -40.74 -3.67
CA SER A 204 -25.00 -41.48 -4.49
C SER A 204 -26.29 -40.66 -4.64
N PRO A 205 -26.92 -40.63 -5.83
CA PRO A 205 -28.22 -40.03 -6.04
C PRO A 205 -29.35 -41.01 -5.65
N ASP A 206 -30.48 -40.46 -5.20
CA ASP A 206 -31.80 -41.07 -4.86
C ASP A 206 -32.19 -40.65 -3.43
N GLY A 207 -33.38 -40.17 -3.10
CA GLY A 207 -34.63 -39.99 -3.80
C GLY A 207 -35.70 -39.60 -2.75
N VAL A 208 -36.70 -38.84 -3.18
CA VAL A 208 -38.11 -38.88 -2.71
C VAL A 208 -38.38 -38.91 -1.19
N HIS A 209 -38.87 -37.79 -0.67
CA HIS A 209 -39.94 -37.80 0.35
C HIS A 209 -41.07 -36.87 -0.09
N GLY A 210 -42.24 -37.48 -0.32
CA GLY A 210 -43.45 -36.85 -0.81
C GLY A 210 -44.38 -36.31 0.29
N TYR A 211 -44.97 -35.15 -0.02
CA TYR A 211 -46.36 -34.70 0.13
C TYR A 211 -47.30 -35.29 1.21
N ASN A 212 -47.92 -34.40 2.00
CA ASN A 212 -49.38 -34.16 2.14
C ASN A 212 -49.60 -33.10 3.26
N GLY A 213 -50.43 -32.05 3.14
CA GLY A 213 -51.50 -31.78 2.18
C GLY A 213 -51.92 -30.31 2.07
N LEU A 214 -52.72 -30.10 1.03
CA LEU A 214 -53.25 -28.86 0.44
C LEU A 214 -54.54 -28.35 1.10
N HIS A 215 -54.71 -27.03 1.14
CA HIS A 215 -55.87 -26.27 0.63
C HIS A 215 -55.37 -24.84 0.35
N ASN A 216 -55.77 -24.05 -0.64
CA ASN A 216 -56.81 -24.12 -1.66
C ASN A 216 -56.36 -23.20 -2.83
N GLU A 217 -56.88 -23.51 -4.01
CA GLU A 217 -56.37 -23.16 -5.33
C GLU A 217 -56.75 -21.76 -5.84
N GLY A 218 -55.93 -21.28 -6.80
CA GLY A 218 -56.40 -20.48 -7.93
C GLY A 218 -55.75 -19.10 -8.08
N TRP A 219 -54.79 -18.95 -9.00
CA TRP A 219 -54.96 -18.30 -10.32
C TRP A 219 -53.63 -18.12 -11.07
N THR A 220 -53.74 -18.07 -12.40
CA THR A 220 -52.75 -18.17 -13.48
C THR A 220 -51.69 -17.05 -13.58
N PRO A 221 -50.57 -17.26 -14.30
CA PRO A 221 -49.54 -16.25 -14.49
C PRO A 221 -49.96 -15.21 -15.55
N GLN A 222 -49.71 -13.93 -15.28
CA GLN A 222 -49.80 -12.87 -16.29
C GLN A 222 -48.44 -12.15 -16.43
N PRO A 223 -47.95 -11.92 -17.67
CA PRO A 223 -46.71 -11.21 -17.94
C PRO A 223 -46.92 -9.68 -17.97
N THR A 224 -45.81 -8.93 -18.15
CA THR A 224 -45.70 -7.47 -18.41
C THR A 224 -45.93 -6.58 -17.16
N GLU A 225 -45.12 -5.58 -16.78
CA GLU A 225 -44.30 -4.61 -17.52
C GLU A 225 -43.09 -4.09 -16.71
N MET A 226 -42.14 -3.46 -17.43
CA MET A 226 -41.05 -2.65 -16.89
C MET A 226 -41.57 -1.52 -16.00
N GLN A 227 -41.02 -1.37 -14.79
CA GLN A 227 -41.21 -0.17 -13.99
C GLN A 227 -39.93 0.67 -13.98
N ALA A 228 -39.88 1.64 -14.89
CA ALA A 228 -38.97 2.77 -14.82
C ALA A 228 -39.32 3.60 -13.58
N ARG A 229 -38.31 3.88 -12.74
CA ARG A 229 -38.43 4.72 -11.55
C ARG A 229 -38.13 6.17 -11.96
N PRO A 230 -39.02 7.14 -11.69
CA PRO A 230 -38.75 8.55 -12.02
C PRO A 230 -37.65 9.12 -11.12
N ILE A 231 -36.72 9.85 -11.74
CA ILE A 231 -35.74 10.71 -11.06
C ILE A 231 -36.46 12.03 -10.73
N TYR A 232 -36.37 12.47 -9.47
CA TYR A 232 -36.84 13.79 -9.04
C TYR A 232 -35.66 14.79 -9.10
N GLU A 233 -35.72 15.74 -10.04
CA GLU A 233 -34.87 16.94 -10.06
C GLU A 233 -35.48 18.00 -9.11
N LEU A 234 -34.70 18.54 -8.17
CA LEU A 234 -35.15 19.66 -7.34
C LEU A 234 -35.24 20.95 -8.19
N ALA A 235 -36.40 21.60 -8.17
CA ALA A 235 -36.61 22.90 -8.80
C ALA A 235 -35.76 23.99 -8.13
N ARG A 236 -34.91 24.64 -8.93
CA ARG A 236 -34.21 25.88 -8.60
C ARG A 236 -35.09 27.06 -9.00
N GLU A 237 -35.82 27.66 -8.05
CA GLU A 237 -36.49 28.94 -8.26
C GLU A 237 -35.68 30.07 -7.61
N GLY A 238 -35.22 30.99 -8.44
CA GLY A 238 -34.68 32.29 -8.04
C GLY A 238 -34.64 33.18 -9.29
N PRO A 239 -35.19 34.41 -9.24
CA PRO A 239 -35.32 35.25 -10.43
C PRO A 239 -33.96 35.74 -10.94
N HIS A 240 -33.75 35.59 -12.24
CA HIS A 240 -32.62 36.13 -12.96
C HIS A 240 -32.78 37.64 -13.08
N ILE A 241 -31.84 38.41 -12.50
CA ILE A 241 -31.71 39.85 -12.74
C ILE A 241 -30.78 40.01 -13.94
N GLU A 242 -31.35 40.32 -15.09
CA GLU A 242 -30.60 40.75 -16.28
C GLU A 242 -29.91 42.09 -15.95
N LEU A 243 -28.58 42.15 -16.03
CA LEU A 243 -27.85 43.42 -15.98
C LEU A 243 -27.79 43.98 -17.41
N GLU A 244 -28.46 45.11 -17.60
CA GLU A 244 -28.43 45.88 -18.85
C GLU A 244 -26.99 46.33 -19.18
N ALA A 245 -26.53 45.99 -20.39
CA ALA A 245 -25.27 46.46 -20.93
C ALA A 245 -25.36 47.97 -21.25
N GLN A 246 -24.73 48.82 -20.45
CA GLN A 246 -24.47 50.21 -20.82
C GLN A 246 -23.29 50.30 -21.79
N GLN A 247 -23.61 50.67 -23.02
CA GLN A 247 -22.70 51.07 -24.08
C GLN A 247 -21.83 52.28 -23.65
N PRO A 248 -20.54 52.34 -24.01
CA PRO A 248 -19.70 53.49 -23.67
C PRO A 248 -20.08 54.74 -24.49
N LYS A 249 -20.27 55.88 -23.80
CA LYS A 249 -20.28 57.21 -24.42
C LYS A 249 -18.84 57.65 -24.67
N SER A 250 -18.54 57.92 -25.93
CA SER A 250 -17.40 58.69 -26.41
C SER A 250 -17.42 60.12 -25.89
N VAL A 251 -16.33 60.56 -25.25
CA VAL A 251 -15.54 61.80 -25.51
C VAL A 251 -14.15 61.60 -24.94
#